data_AF-A0A7C7PY11-F1
#
_entry.id   AF-A0A7C7PY11-F1
#
_cell.length_a   1.000
_cell.length_b   1.000
_cell.length_c   1.000
_cell.angle_alpha   90.00
_cell.angle_beta   90.00
_cell.angle_gamma   90.00
#
_symmetry.space_group_name_H-M   'P 1'
#
loop_
_entity.id
_entity.type
_entity.pdbx_description
1 polymer ?
#
loop_
_entity_poly.entity_id
_entity_poly.type
_entity_poly.pdbx_seq_one_letter_code
_entity_poly.pdbx_strand_id
1 'polypeptide(L)'
;MANVDTTSNSGQPAAAPQAPRIGPTVDFATLLGVSGAFAMIVGAMVLGGQPSAFLDIPAILIVIGGTFLVTTVSFSLTEIGQAQGLMFRAAVYNSESPDNAVLQALYLADLARKRGRLALQNVTDDLIEAPFLHRAITLVVDGLPAEEVERILAQESQATYERHLRSAGVLRRAGEVAPAMGLIGTLIGLVQM
;
A
#
# COMPACT_ATOMS: atom_id res chain seq x y z
N MET A 1 37.04 -10.46 54.62
CA MET A 1 36.61 -9.05 54.58
C MET A 1 36.62 -8.63 53.12
N ALA A 2 35.45 -8.68 52.48
CA ALA A 2 34.66 -7.51 52.05
C ALA A 2 35.10 -7.08 50.63
N ASN A 3 34.24 -6.90 49.63
CA ASN A 3 32.81 -6.65 49.62
C ASN A 3 32.24 -7.14 48.28
N VAL A 4 31.08 -7.80 48.32
CA VAL A 4 30.25 -8.05 47.15
C VAL A 4 29.47 -6.77 46.91
N ASP A 5 29.86 -5.98 45.91
CA ASP A 5 29.09 -4.80 45.53
C ASP A 5 27.82 -5.25 44.80
N THR A 6 26.79 -5.48 45.60
CA THR A 6 25.38 -5.40 45.23
C THR A 6 25.04 -3.96 44.89
N THR A 7 25.30 -3.53 43.65
CA THR A 7 24.59 -2.37 43.09
C THR A 7 23.34 -2.86 42.38
N SER A 8 22.23 -2.54 43.02
CA SER A 8 20.85 -2.68 42.57
C SER A 8 20.64 -2.23 41.12
N ASN A 9 20.32 -3.17 40.24
CA ASN A 9 19.53 -2.83 39.06
C ASN A 9 18.04 -2.90 39.44
N SER A 10 17.62 -1.91 40.21
CA SER A 10 16.22 -1.70 40.57
C SER A 10 15.46 -1.17 39.37
N GLY A 11 14.68 -2.05 38.73
CA GLY A 11 13.35 -1.71 38.24
C GLY A 11 13.23 -0.55 37.24
N GLN A 12 14.10 -0.47 36.24
CA GLN A 12 13.80 0.39 35.09
C GLN A 12 12.69 -0.30 34.28
N PRO A 13 11.47 0.27 34.20
CA PRO A 13 10.43 -0.31 33.35
C PRO A 13 10.99 -0.34 31.92
N ALA A 14 10.91 -1.50 31.28
CA ALA A 14 11.21 -1.64 29.86
C ALA A 14 10.53 -0.49 29.12
N ALA A 15 11.32 0.34 28.42
CA ALA A 15 10.81 1.48 27.70
C ALA A 15 9.60 1.05 26.86
N ALA A 16 8.50 1.81 26.92
CA ALA A 16 7.33 1.53 26.11
C ALA A 16 7.80 1.39 24.65
N PRO A 17 7.50 0.27 23.96
CA PRO A 17 7.85 0.12 22.57
C PRO A 17 7.21 1.29 21.82
N GLN A 18 8.07 2.08 21.19
CA GLN A 18 7.68 3.27 20.46
C GLN A 18 6.72 2.85 19.34
N ALA A 19 5.64 3.61 19.14
CA ALA A 19 4.73 3.39 18.03
C ALA A 19 5.54 3.27 16.72
N PRO A 20 5.21 2.30 15.83
CA PRO A 20 5.91 2.13 14.57
C PRO A 20 5.91 3.45 13.82
N ARG A 21 7.11 4.01 13.61
CA ARG A 21 7.23 5.19 12.74
C ARG A 21 7.06 4.71 11.31
N ILE A 22 5.90 4.99 10.74
CA ILE A 22 5.60 4.76 9.33
C ILE A 22 6.40 5.78 8.52
N GLY A 23 7.63 5.40 8.18
CA GLY A 23 8.49 6.18 7.27
C GLY A 23 8.34 5.65 5.84
N PRO A 24 8.14 6.51 4.83
CA PRO A 24 8.16 6.07 3.45
C PRO A 24 9.57 5.59 3.09
N THR A 25 9.73 4.29 2.81
CA THR A 25 10.97 3.76 2.23
C THR A 25 10.70 3.43 0.78
N VAL A 26 11.52 3.89 -0.15
CA VAL A 26 11.30 3.66 -1.59
C VAL A 26 11.77 2.26 -1.98
N ASP A 27 10.98 1.52 -2.76
CA ASP A 27 11.44 0.27 -3.35
C ASP A 27 12.37 0.55 -4.53
N PHE A 28 13.67 0.34 -4.30
CA PHE A 28 14.70 0.49 -5.32
C PHE A 28 14.50 -0.46 -6.51
N ALA A 29 13.92 -1.65 -6.31
CA ALA A 29 13.70 -2.61 -7.40
C ALA A 29 12.64 -2.10 -8.37
N THR A 30 11.50 -1.62 -7.85
CA THR A 30 10.44 -1.00 -8.66
C THR A 30 10.95 0.26 -9.37
N LEU A 31 11.69 1.13 -8.66
CA LEU A 31 12.25 2.34 -9.26
C LEU A 31 13.24 2.01 -10.39
N LEU A 32 14.18 1.09 -10.16
CA LEU A 32 15.18 0.69 -11.14
C LEU A 32 14.55 -0.03 -12.34
N GLY A 33 13.58 -0.90 -12.10
CA GLY A 33 12.91 -1.67 -13.16
C GLY A 33 12.11 -0.76 -14.10
N VAL A 34 11.28 0.14 -13.54
CA VAL A 34 10.50 1.10 -14.34
C VAL A 34 11.42 2.08 -15.06
N SER A 35 12.39 2.68 -14.36
CA SER A 35 13.29 3.66 -14.99
C SER A 35 14.19 3.02 -16.05
N GLY A 36 14.69 1.80 -15.82
CA GLY A 36 15.47 1.03 -16.77
C GLY A 36 14.68 0.68 -18.04
N ALA A 37 13.43 0.25 -17.91
CA ALA A 37 12.57 -0.04 -19.05
C ALA A 37 12.34 1.20 -19.93
N PHE A 38 12.01 2.34 -19.32
CA PHE A 38 11.85 3.61 -20.04
C PHE A 38 13.16 4.06 -20.70
N ALA A 39 14.29 3.95 -20.00
CA ALA A 39 15.60 4.32 -20.55
C ALA A 39 15.96 3.49 -21.79
N MET A 40 15.67 2.19 -21.79
CA MET A 40 15.90 1.32 -22.94
C MET A 40 15.02 1.70 -24.14
N ILE A 41 13.74 2.02 -23.91
CA ILE A 41 12.83 2.48 -24.97
C ILE A 41 13.31 3.80 -25.59
N VAL A 42 13.63 4.79 -24.75
CA VAL A 42 14.13 6.09 -25.22
C VAL A 42 15.48 5.93 -25.94
N GLY A 43 16.38 5.10 -25.40
CA GLY A 43 17.65 4.78 -26.05
C GLY A 43 17.45 4.19 -27.45
N ALA A 44 16.51 3.27 -27.62
CA ALA A 44 16.16 2.71 -28.92
C ALA A 44 15.60 3.76 -29.89
N MET A 45 14.75 4.68 -29.41
CA MET A 45 14.21 5.77 -30.24
C MET A 45 15.30 6.72 -30.74
N VAL A 46 16.25 7.09 -29.87
CA VAL A 46 17.35 8.01 -30.24
C VAL A 46 18.33 7.34 -31.19
N LEU A 47 18.64 6.05 -31.00
CA LEU A 47 19.48 5.28 -31.92
C LEU A 47 18.81 5.04 -33.29
N GLY A 48 17.48 4.94 -33.31
CA GLY A 48 16.68 4.64 -34.50
C GLY A 48 16.39 5.82 -35.43
N GLY A 49 16.73 7.06 -35.06
CA GLY A 49 16.53 8.24 -35.91
C GLY A 49 15.88 9.42 -35.18
N GLN A 50 14.89 10.07 -35.80
CA GLN A 50 14.23 11.26 -35.25
C GLN A 50 13.14 10.89 -34.22
N PRO A 51 13.27 11.24 -32.93
CA PRO A 51 12.27 10.91 -31.90
C PRO A 51 10.89 11.52 -32.16
N SER A 52 10.84 12.64 -32.89
CA SER A 52 9.59 13.30 -33.29
C SER A 52 8.69 12.42 -34.17
N ALA A 53 9.25 11.43 -34.87
CA ALA A 53 8.48 10.50 -35.69
C ALA A 53 7.62 9.53 -34.86
N PHE A 54 7.90 9.37 -33.56
CA PHE A 54 7.16 8.47 -32.66
C PHE A 54 5.99 9.16 -31.94
N LEU A 55 5.85 10.48 -32.06
CA LEU A 55 4.76 11.24 -31.46
C LEU A 55 3.62 11.43 -32.46
N ASP A 56 2.68 10.49 -32.47
CA ASP A 56 1.45 10.57 -33.25
C ASP A 56 0.23 10.78 -32.34
N ILE A 57 -0.42 11.95 -32.47
CA ILE A 57 -1.56 12.34 -31.64
C ILE A 57 -2.75 11.37 -31.82
N PRO A 58 -3.18 11.03 -33.06
CA PRO A 58 -4.15 9.97 -33.32
C PRO A 58 -3.86 8.64 -32.60
N ALA A 59 -2.65 8.10 -32.75
CA ALA A 59 -2.29 6.84 -32.09
C ALA A 59 -2.37 6.94 -30.56
N ILE A 60 -1.87 8.03 -29.97
CA ILE A 60 -1.95 8.28 -28.52
C ILE A 60 -3.41 8.32 -28.06
N LEU A 61 -4.29 9.00 -28.81
CA LEU A 61 -5.71 9.10 -28.48
C LEU A 61 -6.40 7.73 -28.54
N ILE A 62 -6.08 6.90 -29.53
CA ILE A 62 -6.63 5.54 -29.65
C ILE A 62 -6.17 4.67 -28.49
N VAL A 63 -4.87 4.67 -28.18
CA VAL A 63 -4.31 3.81 -27.13
C VAL A 63 -4.79 4.26 -25.75
N ILE A 64 -4.58 5.53 -25.38
CA ILE A 64 -4.93 6.02 -24.05
C ILE A 64 -6.45 6.12 -23.89
N GLY A 65 -7.13 6.76 -24.85
CA GLY A 65 -8.57 6.95 -24.81
C GLY A 65 -9.34 5.63 -24.92
N GLY A 66 -8.94 4.76 -25.85
CA GLY A 66 -9.56 3.44 -26.00
C GLY A 66 -9.34 2.54 -24.80
N THR A 67 -8.12 2.49 -24.26
CA THR A 67 -7.84 1.70 -23.04
C THR A 67 -8.67 2.20 -21.86
N PHE A 68 -8.75 3.51 -21.68
CA PHE A 68 -9.55 4.12 -20.61
C PHE A 68 -11.04 3.76 -20.76
N LEU A 69 -11.61 3.94 -21.96
CA LEU A 69 -13.02 3.65 -22.23
C LEU A 69 -13.36 2.18 -22.05
N VAL A 70 -12.53 1.27 -22.58
CA VAL A 70 -12.73 -0.18 -22.42
C VAL A 70 -12.57 -0.60 -20.95
N THR A 71 -11.64 0.00 -20.21
CA THR A 71 -11.50 -0.26 -18.78
C THR A 71 -12.75 0.19 -18.00
N THR A 72 -13.38 1.29 -18.43
CA THR A 72 -14.62 1.82 -17.83
C THR A 72 -15.84 0.92 -18.10
N VAL A 73 -15.80 0.05 -19.11
CA VAL A 73 -16.83 -1.00 -19.29
C VAL A 73 -16.77 -2.03 -18.17
N SER A 74 -15.58 -2.29 -17.61
CA SER A 74 -15.35 -3.30 -16.58
C SER A 74 -15.42 -2.75 -15.15
N PHE A 75 -15.17 -1.44 -14.97
CA PHE A 75 -15.07 -0.80 -13.66
C PHE A 75 -15.71 0.58 -13.65
N SER A 76 -16.21 0.98 -12.49
CA SER A 76 -16.77 2.33 -12.28
C SER A 76 -15.67 3.40 -12.28
N LEU A 77 -16.03 4.64 -12.64
CA LEU A 77 -15.10 5.78 -12.63
C LEU A 77 -14.48 6.02 -11.24
N THR A 78 -15.23 5.75 -10.17
CA THR A 78 -14.74 5.85 -8.79
C THR A 78 -13.63 4.84 -8.51
N GLU A 79 -13.75 3.60 -9.00
CA GLU A 79 -12.73 2.56 -8.85
C GLU A 79 -11.47 2.88 -9.66
N ILE A 80 -11.62 3.45 -10.85
CA ILE A 80 -10.49 3.90 -11.68
C ILE A 80 -9.70 5.01 -10.97
N GLY A 81 -10.40 6.00 -10.40
CA GLY A 81 -9.75 7.07 -9.63
C GLY A 81 -9.04 6.54 -8.38
N GLN A 82 -9.66 5.60 -7.65
CA GLN A 82 -9.03 4.94 -6.50
C GLN A 82 -7.79 4.12 -6.89
N ALA A 83 -7.83 3.45 -8.04
CA ALA A 83 -6.73 2.63 -8.54
C ALA A 83 -5.48 3.47 -8.86
N GLN A 84 -5.64 4.68 -9.42
CA GLN A 84 -4.53 5.60 -9.63
C GLN A 84 -3.86 6.01 -8.31
N GLY A 85 -4.65 6.37 -7.30
CA GLY A 85 -4.11 6.70 -5.97
C GLY A 85 -3.37 5.52 -5.32
N LEU A 86 -3.87 4.29 -5.51
CA LEU A 86 -3.20 3.09 -5.02
C LEU A 86 -1.90 2.80 -5.78
N MET A 87 -1.82 3.08 -7.08
CA MET A 87 -0.60 2.92 -7.87
C MET A 87 0.55 3.77 -7.31
N PHE A 88 0.29 5.06 -7.03
CA PHE A 88 1.28 5.95 -6.44
C PHE A 88 1.67 5.52 -5.02
N ARG A 89 0.70 5.08 -4.21
CA ARG A 89 0.97 4.53 -2.87
C ARG A 89 1.72 3.20 -2.91
N ALA A 90 1.53 2.36 -3.92
CA ALA A 90 2.27 1.12 -4.09
C ALA A 90 3.73 1.40 -4.51
N ALA A 91 3.95 2.45 -5.30
CA ALA A 91 5.30 2.90 -5.68
C ALA A 91 6.08 3.53 -4.51
N VAL A 92 5.38 4.19 -3.58
CA VAL A 92 5.95 4.72 -2.34
C VAL A 92 5.69 3.71 -1.22
N TYR A 93 6.56 2.71 -1.13
CA TYR A 93 6.40 1.57 -0.23
C TYR A 93 6.08 2.00 1.21
N ASN A 94 5.00 1.41 1.73
CA ASN A 94 4.44 1.67 3.05
C ASN A 94 4.10 0.34 3.73
N SER A 95 5.13 -0.48 3.98
CA SER A 95 4.97 -1.69 4.80
C SER A 95 5.55 -1.43 6.18
N GLU A 96 4.74 -1.61 7.22
CA GLU A 96 5.28 -1.92 8.53
C GLU A 96 6.05 -3.24 8.44
N SER A 97 7.15 -3.34 9.19
CA SER A 97 7.81 -4.63 9.38
C SER A 97 6.92 -5.51 10.25
N PRO A 98 6.59 -6.75 9.82
CA PRO A 98 5.72 -7.65 10.59
C PRO A 98 6.26 -7.91 12.01
N ASP A 99 7.57 -7.89 12.20
CA ASP A 99 8.21 -8.08 13.51
C ASP A 99 7.82 -6.99 14.52
N ASN A 100 7.78 -5.73 14.10
CA ASN A 100 7.40 -4.60 14.96
C ASN A 100 5.91 -4.68 15.35
N ALA A 101 5.04 -5.09 14.41
CA ALA A 101 3.62 -5.27 14.69
C ALA A 101 3.38 -6.36 15.74
N VAL A 102 4.12 -7.48 15.68
CA VAL A 102 4.04 -8.56 16.67
C VAL A 102 4.50 -8.09 18.05
N LEU A 103 5.63 -7.38 18.13
CA LEU A 103 6.14 -6.85 19.40
C LEU A 103 5.15 -5.86 20.03
N GLN A 104 4.52 -5.01 19.22
CA GLN A 104 3.52 -4.06 19.68
C GLN A 104 2.25 -4.76 20.19
N ALA A 105 1.76 -5.78 19.47
CA ALA A 105 0.62 -6.58 19.92
C ALA A 105 0.91 -7.30 21.25
N LEU A 106 2.12 -7.85 21.41
CA LEU A 106 2.54 -8.52 22.65
C LEU A 106 2.61 -7.53 23.82
N TYR A 107 3.13 -6.32 23.59
CA TYR A 107 3.15 -5.26 24.60
C TYR A 107 1.75 -4.85 25.05
N LEU A 108 0.82 -4.65 24.11
CA LEU A 108 -0.57 -4.31 24.42
C LEU A 108 -1.26 -5.43 25.20
N ALA A 109 -0.99 -6.70 24.87
CA ALA A 109 -1.51 -7.85 25.60
C ALA A 109 -0.98 -7.92 27.05
N ASP A 110 0.32 -7.67 27.25
CA ASP A 110 0.92 -7.65 28.59
C ASP A 110 0.39 -6.48 29.44
N LEU A 111 0.24 -5.30 28.82
CA LEU A 111 -0.37 -4.13 29.46
C LEU A 111 -1.81 -4.40 29.89
N ALA A 112 -2.62 -4.98 29.00
CA ALA A 112 -3.99 -5.39 29.28
C ALA A 112 -4.07 -6.39 30.44
N ARG A 113 -3.15 -7.36 30.49
CA ARG A 113 -3.10 -8.39 31.54
C ARG A 113 -2.70 -7.81 32.90
N LYS A 114 -1.74 -6.88 32.94
CA LYS A 114 -1.19 -6.34 34.20
C LYS A 114 -2.05 -5.22 34.79
N ARG A 115 -2.58 -4.33 33.95
CA ARG A 115 -3.25 -3.10 34.39
C ARG A 115 -4.73 -3.04 34.00
N GLY A 116 -5.23 -4.07 33.32
CA GLY A 116 -6.63 -4.17 32.91
C GLY A 116 -6.97 -3.27 31.72
N ARG A 117 -8.25 -3.31 31.33
CA ARG A 117 -8.79 -2.64 30.14
C ARG A 117 -8.67 -1.10 30.14
N LEU A 118 -8.74 -0.44 31.30
CA LEU A 118 -8.57 1.01 31.39
C LEU A 118 -7.14 1.47 31.02
N ALA A 119 -6.13 0.61 31.20
CA ALA A 119 -4.77 0.98 30.88
C ALA A 119 -4.52 1.08 29.37
N LEU A 120 -5.30 0.37 28.55
CA LEU A 120 -5.23 0.49 27.10
C LEU A 120 -5.68 1.87 26.63
N GLN A 121 -6.64 2.49 27.32
CA GLN A 121 -7.16 3.81 26.96
C GLN A 121 -6.08 4.90 26.97
N ASN A 122 -5.10 4.79 27.88
CA ASN A 122 -3.98 5.74 27.96
C ASN A 122 -2.97 5.61 26.82
N VAL A 123 -3.02 4.50 26.07
CA VAL A 123 -2.10 4.23 24.95
C VAL A 123 -2.83 4.36 23.61
N THR A 124 -4.16 4.32 23.59
CA THR A 124 -4.96 4.46 22.37
C THR A 124 -4.59 5.70 21.56
N ASP A 125 -4.35 6.85 22.21
CA ASP A 125 -3.99 8.10 21.52
C ASP A 125 -2.62 8.00 20.81
N ASP A 126 -1.71 7.18 21.31
CA ASP A 126 -0.39 6.94 20.67
C ASP A 126 -0.51 6.05 19.42
N LEU A 127 -1.65 5.37 19.24
CA LEU A 127 -1.91 4.48 18.10
C LEU A 127 -2.60 5.15 16.92
N ILE A 128 -2.85 6.47 16.95
CA ILE A 128 -3.56 7.18 15.87
C ILE A 128 -2.88 6.99 14.51
N GLU A 129 -1.55 6.81 14.48
CA GLU A 129 -0.79 6.54 13.25
C GLU A 129 -1.07 5.14 12.66
N ALA A 130 -1.58 4.19 13.46
CA ALA A 130 -1.95 2.84 13.07
C ALA A 130 -3.49 2.63 13.16
N PRO A 131 -4.27 3.10 12.16
CA PRO A 131 -5.73 3.20 12.25
C PRO A 131 -6.45 1.87 12.51
N PHE A 132 -5.94 0.76 11.95
CA PHE A 132 -6.50 -0.58 12.19
C PHE A 132 -6.33 -1.01 13.66
N LEU A 133 -5.14 -0.81 14.22
CA LEU A 133 -4.84 -1.20 15.60
C LEU A 133 -5.53 -0.26 16.60
N HIS A 134 -5.56 1.04 16.33
CA HIS A 134 -6.34 2.01 17.10
C HIS A 134 -7.81 1.58 17.19
N ARG A 135 -8.43 1.27 16.05
CA ARG A 135 -9.84 0.82 15.99
C ARG A 135 -10.06 -0.45 16.81
N ALA A 136 -9.17 -1.44 16.69
CA ALA A 136 -9.24 -2.68 17.45
C ALA A 136 -9.21 -2.42 18.97
N ILE A 137 -8.28 -1.58 19.45
CA ILE A 137 -8.17 -1.24 20.87
C ILE A 137 -9.40 -0.46 21.35
N THR A 138 -9.93 0.48 20.57
CA THR A 138 -11.16 1.20 20.91
C THR A 138 -12.33 0.24 21.16
N LEU A 139 -12.56 -0.74 20.27
CA LEU A 139 -13.66 -1.71 20.44
C LEU A 139 -13.50 -2.58 21.70
N VAL A 140 -12.27 -2.92 22.07
CA VAL A 140 -11.97 -3.67 23.30
C VAL A 140 -12.20 -2.83 24.55
N VAL A 141 -11.81 -1.54 24.52
CA VAL A 141 -12.03 -0.58 25.61
C VAL A 141 -13.52 -0.31 25.82
N ASP A 142 -14.29 -0.21 24.73
CA ASP A 142 -15.75 -0.07 24.74
C ASP A 142 -16.47 -1.32 25.31
N GLY A 143 -15.75 -2.41 25.49
CA GLY A 143 -16.22 -3.60 26.20
C GLY A 143 -17.00 -4.58 25.34
N LEU A 144 -16.86 -4.52 24.00
CA LEU A 144 -17.45 -5.52 23.11
C LEU A 144 -16.90 -6.93 23.42
N PRO A 145 -17.72 -7.99 23.22
CA PRO A 145 -17.25 -9.36 23.40
C PRO A 145 -16.20 -9.70 22.34
N ALA A 146 -15.22 -10.52 22.70
CA ALA A 146 -14.06 -10.84 21.85
C ALA A 146 -14.45 -11.36 20.47
N GLU A 147 -15.47 -12.22 20.40
CA GLU A 147 -15.97 -12.82 19.15
C GLU A 147 -16.58 -11.77 18.20
N GLU A 148 -17.21 -10.73 18.75
CA GLU A 148 -17.75 -9.61 17.96
C GLU A 148 -16.61 -8.73 17.43
N VAL A 149 -15.61 -8.43 18.27
CA VAL A 149 -14.43 -7.67 17.86
C VAL A 149 -13.68 -8.39 16.73
N GLU A 150 -13.46 -9.69 16.89
CA GLU A 150 -12.82 -10.53 15.87
C GLU A 150 -13.61 -10.50 14.56
N ARG A 151 -14.94 -10.66 14.63
CA ARG A 151 -15.81 -10.59 13.45
C ARG A 151 -15.70 -9.25 12.72
N ILE A 152 -15.76 -8.14 13.45
CA ILE A 152 -15.66 -6.79 12.88
C ILE A 152 -14.31 -6.60 12.19
N LEU A 153 -13.21 -6.91 12.87
CA LEU A 153 -11.85 -6.74 12.34
C LEU A 153 -11.57 -7.66 11.15
N ALA A 154 -12.06 -8.91 11.18
CA ALA A 154 -11.95 -9.84 10.06
C ALA A 154 -12.70 -9.31 8.83
N GLN A 155 -13.91 -8.77 9.02
CA GLN A 155 -14.70 -8.18 7.95
C GLN A 155 -14.05 -6.92 7.39
N GLU A 156 -13.47 -6.07 8.24
CA GLU A 156 -12.74 -4.86 7.82
C GLU A 156 -11.48 -5.21 7.02
N SER A 157 -10.71 -6.20 7.49
CA SER A 157 -9.53 -6.73 6.77
C SER A 157 -9.92 -7.27 5.40
N GLN A 158 -10.98 -8.09 5.33
CA GLN A 158 -11.49 -8.64 4.08
C GLN A 158 -11.97 -7.55 3.12
N ALA A 159 -12.74 -6.56 3.61
CA ALA A 159 -13.20 -5.45 2.79
C ALA A 159 -12.04 -4.60 2.25
N THR A 160 -10.98 -4.41 3.04
CA THR A 160 -9.77 -3.71 2.63
C THR A 160 -9.01 -4.49 1.56
N TYR A 161 -8.86 -5.80 1.75
CA TYR A 161 -8.26 -6.70 0.77
C TYR A 161 -9.02 -6.67 -0.57
N GLU A 162 -10.35 -6.79 -0.55
CA GLU A 162 -11.19 -6.74 -1.74
C GLU A 162 -11.08 -5.41 -2.49
N ARG A 163 -11.02 -4.29 -1.77
CA ARG A 163 -10.80 -2.96 -2.36
C ARG A 163 -9.45 -2.89 -3.08
N HIS A 164 -8.37 -3.33 -2.43
CA HIS A 164 -7.04 -3.36 -3.04
C HIS A 164 -6.99 -4.31 -4.25
N LEU A 165 -7.62 -5.48 -4.15
CA LEU A 165 -7.69 -6.44 -5.25
C LEU A 165 -8.45 -5.85 -6.45
N ARG A 166 -9.57 -5.15 -6.20
CA ARG A 166 -10.33 -4.48 -7.26
C ARG A 166 -9.51 -3.37 -7.93
N SER A 167 -8.85 -2.53 -7.14
CA SER A 167 -7.95 -1.48 -7.68
C SER A 167 -6.78 -2.07 -8.48
N ALA A 168 -6.17 -3.15 -8.02
CA ALA A 168 -5.14 -3.86 -8.79
C ALA A 168 -5.72 -4.48 -10.08
N GLY A 169 -6.96 -4.96 -10.03
CA GLY A 169 -7.72 -5.45 -11.17
C GLY A 169 -7.90 -4.39 -12.27
N VAL A 170 -8.14 -3.12 -11.91
CA VAL A 170 -8.23 -2.01 -12.86
C VAL A 170 -6.92 -1.86 -13.63
N LEU A 171 -5.78 -1.77 -12.93
CA LEU A 171 -4.46 -1.63 -13.57
C LEU A 171 -4.14 -2.85 -14.45
N ARG A 172 -4.48 -4.05 -13.98
CA ARG A 172 -4.29 -5.28 -14.75
C ARG A 172 -5.10 -5.28 -16.05
N ARG A 173 -6.37 -4.90 -16.00
CA ARG A 173 -7.20 -4.77 -17.21
C ARG A 173 -6.67 -3.71 -18.15
N ALA A 174 -6.27 -2.55 -17.63
CA ALA A 174 -5.66 -1.52 -18.46
C ALA A 174 -4.37 -2.03 -19.15
N GLY A 175 -3.53 -2.79 -18.44
CA GLY A 175 -2.33 -3.42 -18.99
C GLY A 175 -2.61 -4.55 -20.00
N GLU A 176 -3.72 -5.28 -19.86
CA GLU A 176 -4.17 -6.30 -20.83
C GLU A 176 -4.74 -5.65 -22.10
N VAL A 177 -5.43 -4.52 -21.98
CA VAL A 177 -6.12 -3.84 -23.09
C VAL A 177 -5.21 -2.90 -23.88
N ALA A 178 -4.26 -2.22 -23.23
CA ALA A 178 -3.39 -1.23 -23.88
C ALA A 178 -2.61 -1.78 -25.09
N PRO A 179 -2.00 -2.98 -25.04
CA PRO A 179 -1.32 -3.56 -26.20
C PRO A 179 -2.28 -3.86 -27.36
N ALA A 180 -3.49 -4.36 -27.06
CA ALA A 180 -4.50 -4.63 -28.08
C ALA A 180 -4.97 -3.34 -28.77
N MET A 181 -5.19 -2.26 -28.01
CA MET A 181 -5.50 -0.94 -28.58
C MET A 181 -4.34 -0.39 -29.43
N GLY A 182 -3.09 -0.66 -29.04
CA GLY A 182 -1.91 -0.33 -29.83
C GLY A 182 -1.90 -1.03 -31.19
N LEU A 183 -2.20 -2.33 -31.24
CA LEU A 183 -2.32 -3.09 -32.49
C LEU A 183 -3.48 -2.60 -33.37
N ILE A 184 -4.59 -2.16 -32.77
CA ILE A 184 -5.68 -1.53 -33.54
C ILE A 184 -5.21 -0.18 -34.13
N GLY A 185 -4.45 0.60 -33.36
CA GLY A 185 -3.86 1.86 -33.82
C GLY A 185 -2.93 1.68 -35.03
N THR A 186 -2.10 0.63 -35.04
CA THR A 186 -1.23 0.34 -36.19
C THR A 186 -2.04 0.00 -37.44
N LEU A 187 -3.13 -0.77 -37.31
CA LEU A 187 -4.01 -1.10 -38.43
C LEU A 187 -4.70 0.15 -39.00
N ILE A 188 -5.18 1.04 -38.15
CA ILE A 188 -5.80 2.30 -38.60
C ILE A 188 -4.78 3.18 -39.32
N GLY A 189 -3.57 3.29 -38.77
CA GLY A 189 -2.48 4.07 -39.38
C GLY A 189 -2.08 3.54 -40.75
N LEU A 190 -2.04 2.21 -40.94
CA LEU A 190 -1.75 1.59 -42.24
C LEU A 190 -2.82 1.85 -43.30
N VAL A 191 -4.08 2.05 -42.92
CA VAL A 191 -5.18 2.34 -43.88
C VAL A 191 -5.21 3.81 -44.28
N GLN A 192 -4.68 4.71 -43.46
CA GLN A 192 -4.65 6.15 -43.73
C GLN A 192 -3.48 6.60 -44.61
N MET A 193 -2.48 5.73 -44.83
CA MET A 193 -1.36 5.94 -45.76
C MET A 193 -1.67 5.39 -47.16
#